data_AF-A0A0P6Y3S9-F1
#
_entry.id   AF-A0A0P6Y3S9-F1
#
_cell.length_a   1.000
_cell.length_b   1.000
_cell.length_c   1.000
_cell.angle_alpha   90.00
_cell.angle_beta   90.00
_cell.angle_gamma   90.00
#
_symmetry.space_group_name_H-M   'P 1'
#
loop_
_entity.id
_entity.type
_entity.pdbx_description
1 polymer ?
#
loop_
_entity_poly.entity_id
_entity_poly.type
_entity_poly.pdbx_seq_one_letter_code
_entity_poly.pdbx_strand_id
1 'polypeptide(L)'
;MALWGGRFTQAADTRFKDFNDSLRFDYRLAEQDIVGSIAWSKALQSVNVLTEEEQQRLELALNELKLEVMEDPEQILRSDAEDIHSWVEQQLIGKVGDLGKKLHTGRSRNDQVATDLKLWCRQQGNQLLLALDRLQSQMVNVASQHQETVLPGYTHLQRAQPVTFAHWCLAYVEMLERDYSRLNDAIKRLDTCPLGSGALAGTAYPMDREELAHNLGFRRATRNSLDSVSDRDHVMELMSIASISMLHLSRLAEDMIFYNSGESNFIELADTVTSGSSLMPQKKNPDALELIRGKTGRVYGSLAAMMMTVKALPLAYNKDMQEDKEGLFDALDTWNDCMEMAALCFDGIKVNGERTLEAAKQGYANSTELADYLVAKGIPFREAHHIVGVTVVAAIAKGCALEELTIAEMKEFSEVIEEDVYDILTIESCLEKRSALGGVSPQQVAYAVDQAEKRLSQRDTSIVKVRPARLTDIEALEGMVAYWANMGENLPRSRNELVRDIGSFAVAEHHGEVTGCASLYVYDSGLAEIRSLGVEAGWQGQGQGTAIVQHLVDKARQMAIKKVFVLTRTPEFFMKHDFLPTSKSLLPEKVLKDCDQCPRQHACDEVALEVNLVEQIIAKVNVA
;
A
#
# COMPACT_ATOMS: atom_id res chain seq x y z
N MET A 1 -36.62 -5.26 -15.64
CA MET A 1 -36.57 -6.08 -16.88
C MET A 1 -35.11 -6.39 -17.12
N ALA A 2 -34.76 -7.65 -17.38
CA ALA A 2 -33.38 -8.00 -17.74
C ALA A 2 -32.96 -7.25 -19.01
N LEU A 3 -31.72 -6.76 -19.04
CA LEU A 3 -31.13 -5.96 -20.13
C LEU A 3 -31.29 -6.63 -21.51
N TRP A 4 -31.39 -7.96 -21.58
CA TRP A 4 -31.43 -8.73 -22.83
C TRP A 4 -32.82 -9.35 -23.12
N GLY A 5 -33.88 -8.83 -22.47
CA GLY A 5 -35.22 -9.41 -22.45
C GLY A 5 -35.94 -9.54 -23.79
N GLY A 6 -35.58 -8.74 -24.81
CA GLY A 6 -36.33 -8.66 -26.08
C GLY A 6 -36.37 -9.94 -26.92
N ARG A 7 -35.49 -10.91 -26.65
CA ARG A 7 -35.41 -12.19 -27.38
C ARG A 7 -36.08 -13.36 -26.65
N PHE A 8 -36.39 -13.21 -25.36
CA PHE A 8 -36.90 -14.31 -24.54
C PHE A 8 -38.42 -14.38 -24.57
N THR A 9 -38.96 -15.58 -24.75
CA THR A 9 -40.41 -15.84 -24.78
C THR A 9 -40.98 -16.25 -23.41
N GLN A 10 -40.10 -16.50 -22.43
CA GLN A 10 -40.44 -16.92 -21.07
C GLN A 10 -39.55 -16.19 -20.05
N ALA A 11 -40.02 -16.10 -18.81
CA ALA A 11 -39.20 -15.62 -17.70
C ALA A 11 -38.11 -16.64 -17.34
N ALA A 12 -37.00 -16.15 -16.79
CA ALA A 12 -35.94 -17.01 -16.26
C ALA A 12 -36.44 -17.81 -15.04
N ASP A 13 -35.96 -19.04 -14.89
CA ASP A 13 -36.14 -19.83 -13.67
C ASP A 13 -35.42 -19.14 -12.50
N THR A 14 -36.04 -19.08 -11.33
CA THR A 14 -35.46 -18.40 -10.16
C THR A 14 -34.14 -19.02 -9.72
N ARG A 15 -33.98 -20.34 -9.84
CA ARG A 15 -32.73 -21.02 -9.49
C ARG A 15 -31.62 -20.68 -10.48
N PHE A 16 -31.97 -20.48 -11.75
CA PHE A 16 -31.01 -20.03 -12.74
C PHE A 16 -30.58 -18.60 -12.47
N LYS A 17 -31.52 -17.72 -12.08
CA LYS A 17 -31.23 -16.35 -11.67
C LYS A 17 -30.24 -16.34 -10.48
N ASP A 18 -30.56 -17.05 -9.39
CA ASP A 18 -29.69 -17.10 -8.20
C ASP A 18 -28.27 -17.64 -8.51
N PHE A 19 -28.17 -18.58 -9.45
CA PHE A 19 -26.89 -19.14 -9.92
C PHE A 19 -26.11 -18.17 -10.83
N ASN A 20 -26.81 -17.40 -11.66
CA ASN A 20 -26.24 -16.51 -12.66
C ASN A 20 -25.83 -15.14 -12.10
N ASP A 21 -26.59 -14.62 -11.15
CA ASP A 21 -26.46 -13.25 -10.65
C ASP A 21 -25.17 -13.07 -9.84
N SER A 22 -24.51 -11.92 -10.05
CA SER A 22 -23.23 -11.58 -9.43
C SER A 22 -23.32 -10.42 -8.42
N LEU A 23 -24.47 -9.76 -8.31
CA LEU A 23 -24.65 -8.56 -7.48
C LEU A 23 -24.16 -8.74 -6.03
N ARG A 24 -24.32 -9.95 -5.48
CA ARG A 24 -23.89 -10.31 -4.11
C ARG A 24 -22.40 -10.14 -3.83
N PHE A 25 -21.55 -10.12 -4.87
CA PHE A 25 -20.10 -9.95 -4.74
C PHE A 25 -19.55 -8.84 -5.63
N ASP A 26 -20.11 -8.61 -6.82
CA ASP A 26 -19.59 -7.60 -7.75
C ASP A 26 -20.01 -6.16 -7.40
N TYR A 27 -20.89 -5.97 -6.41
CA TYR A 27 -21.18 -4.64 -5.85
C TYR A 27 -19.91 -3.90 -5.38
N ARG A 28 -18.83 -4.64 -5.07
CA ARG A 28 -17.50 -4.09 -4.77
C ARG A 28 -16.89 -3.27 -5.91
N LEU A 29 -17.39 -3.43 -7.14
CA LEU A 29 -16.95 -2.71 -8.34
C LEU A 29 -17.79 -1.46 -8.64
N ALA A 30 -18.74 -1.09 -7.77
CA ALA A 30 -19.68 0.02 -8.02
C ALA A 30 -18.97 1.34 -8.33
N GLU A 31 -17.93 1.68 -7.56
CA GLU A 31 -17.18 2.92 -7.81
C GLU A 31 -16.49 2.88 -9.18
N GLN A 32 -15.88 1.75 -9.54
CA GLN A 32 -15.18 1.59 -10.82
C GLN A 32 -16.16 1.63 -12.00
N ASP A 33 -17.32 0.99 -11.88
CA ASP A 33 -18.37 1.03 -12.91
C ASP A 33 -18.88 2.46 -13.17
N ILE A 34 -19.09 3.23 -12.10
CA ILE A 34 -19.54 4.62 -12.19
C ILE A 34 -18.45 5.50 -12.83
N VAL A 35 -17.19 5.35 -12.41
CA VAL A 35 -16.06 6.08 -12.99
C VAL A 35 -15.87 5.73 -14.47
N GLY A 36 -15.94 4.44 -14.81
CA GLY A 36 -15.92 3.93 -16.19
C GLY A 36 -17.05 4.52 -17.04
N SER A 37 -18.24 4.62 -16.45
CA SER A 37 -19.43 5.20 -17.07
C SER A 37 -19.31 6.71 -17.31
N ILE A 38 -18.72 7.47 -16.39
CA ILE A 38 -18.44 8.89 -16.59
C ILE A 38 -17.48 9.08 -17.78
N ALA A 39 -16.38 8.34 -17.82
CA ALA A 39 -15.42 8.43 -18.93
C ALA A 39 -16.05 8.02 -20.27
N TRP A 40 -16.89 6.98 -20.26
CA TRP A 40 -17.62 6.56 -21.45
C TRP A 40 -18.58 7.63 -21.96
N SER A 41 -19.28 8.35 -21.06
CA SER A 41 -20.15 9.47 -21.46
C SER A 41 -19.39 10.57 -22.21
N LYS A 42 -18.15 10.87 -21.79
CA LYS A 42 -17.25 11.84 -22.46
C LYS A 42 -16.82 11.32 -23.84
N ALA A 43 -16.49 10.04 -23.95
CA ALA A 43 -16.17 9.42 -25.24
C ALA A 43 -17.37 9.43 -26.21
N LEU A 44 -18.59 9.25 -25.72
CA LEU A 44 -19.80 9.36 -26.55
C LEU A 44 -20.06 10.80 -27.03
N GLN A 45 -19.74 11.79 -26.20
CA GLN A 45 -19.84 13.20 -26.57
C GLN A 45 -18.81 13.57 -27.64
N SER A 46 -17.58 13.07 -27.57
CA SER A 46 -16.53 13.35 -28.57
C SER A 46 -16.86 12.83 -29.97
N VAL A 47 -17.71 11.80 -30.07
CA VAL A 47 -18.22 11.25 -31.35
C VAL A 47 -19.65 11.67 -31.68
N ASN A 48 -20.18 12.71 -31.02
CA ASN A 48 -21.50 13.29 -31.25
C ASN A 48 -22.70 12.33 -31.06
N VAL A 49 -22.55 11.30 -30.22
CA VAL A 49 -23.71 10.48 -29.79
C VAL A 49 -24.51 11.18 -28.70
N LEU A 50 -23.81 11.93 -27.84
CA LEU A 50 -24.39 12.79 -26.81
C LEU A 50 -24.10 14.25 -27.13
N THR A 51 -25.06 15.13 -26.84
CA THR A 51 -24.76 16.57 -26.77
C THR A 51 -23.96 16.88 -25.49
N GLU A 52 -23.35 18.06 -25.44
CA GLU A 52 -22.64 18.53 -24.24
C GLU A 52 -23.56 18.59 -23.01
N GLU A 53 -24.78 19.11 -23.17
CA GLU A 53 -25.78 19.16 -22.09
C GLU A 53 -26.19 17.76 -21.62
N GLU A 54 -26.37 16.82 -22.55
CA GLU A 54 -26.70 15.42 -22.24
C GLU A 54 -25.57 14.73 -21.45
N GLN A 55 -24.32 14.96 -21.86
CA GLN A 55 -23.15 14.41 -21.18
C GLN A 55 -23.02 14.98 -19.76
N GLN A 56 -23.14 16.30 -19.58
CA GLN A 56 -23.06 16.95 -18.27
C GLN A 56 -24.15 16.44 -17.31
N ARG A 57 -25.38 16.25 -17.80
CA ARG A 57 -26.47 15.69 -16.99
C ARG A 57 -26.21 14.24 -16.56
N LEU A 58 -25.62 13.43 -17.43
CA LEU A 58 -25.21 12.07 -17.09
C LEU A 58 -24.09 12.07 -16.05
N GLU A 59 -23.05 12.88 -16.24
CA GLU A 59 -21.93 12.98 -15.31
C GLU A 59 -22.37 13.48 -13.93
N LEU A 60 -23.26 14.48 -13.85
CA LEU A 60 -23.81 14.94 -12.58
C LEU A 60 -24.55 13.82 -11.84
N ALA A 61 -25.47 13.12 -12.52
CA ALA A 61 -26.24 12.03 -11.92
C ALA A 61 -25.36 10.85 -11.48
N LEU A 62 -24.31 10.54 -12.25
CA LEU A 62 -23.32 9.51 -11.90
C LEU A 62 -22.47 9.92 -10.69
N ASN A 63 -22.06 11.19 -10.59
CA ASN A 63 -21.33 11.68 -9.42
C ASN A 63 -22.19 11.69 -8.15
N GLU A 64 -23.47 12.06 -8.26
CA GLU A 64 -24.42 11.92 -7.14
C GLU A 64 -24.55 10.45 -6.71
N LEU A 65 -24.73 9.54 -7.67
CA LEU A 65 -24.80 8.10 -7.39
C LEU A 65 -23.52 7.58 -6.75
N LYS A 66 -22.34 8.07 -7.19
CA LYS A 66 -21.06 7.73 -6.58
C LYS A 66 -21.02 8.10 -5.11
N LEU A 67 -21.46 9.32 -4.76
CA LEU A 67 -21.52 9.77 -3.35
C LEU A 67 -22.48 8.91 -2.53
N GLU A 68 -23.66 8.59 -3.06
CA GLU A 68 -24.63 7.69 -2.41
C GLU A 68 -24.01 6.31 -2.14
N VAL A 69 -23.31 5.74 -3.12
CA VAL A 69 -22.62 4.44 -2.98
C VAL A 69 -21.49 4.50 -1.96
N MET A 70 -20.74 5.60 -1.90
CA MET A 70 -19.66 5.78 -0.91
C MET A 70 -20.20 5.91 0.51
N GLU A 71 -21.40 6.46 0.70
CA GLU A 71 -22.04 6.61 2.00
C GLU A 71 -22.67 5.30 2.52
N ASP A 72 -23.41 4.58 1.66
CA ASP A 72 -24.01 3.27 1.99
C ASP A 72 -23.79 2.28 0.83
N PRO A 73 -22.66 1.57 0.76
CA PRO A 73 -22.43 0.55 -0.27
C PRO A 73 -23.42 -0.62 -0.20
N GLU A 74 -23.91 -0.96 1.00
CA GLU A 74 -24.80 -2.10 1.22
C GLU A 74 -26.20 -1.87 0.65
N GLN A 75 -26.58 -0.61 0.35
CA GLN A 75 -27.84 -0.31 -0.32
C GLN A 75 -28.00 -1.08 -1.64
N ILE A 76 -26.89 -1.37 -2.32
CA ILE A 76 -26.86 -2.08 -3.60
C ILE A 76 -27.42 -3.50 -3.44
N LEU A 77 -27.08 -4.17 -2.34
CA LEU A 77 -27.50 -5.54 -2.03
C LEU A 77 -29.00 -5.67 -1.73
N ARG A 78 -29.72 -4.55 -1.58
CA ARG A 78 -31.18 -4.52 -1.42
C ARG A 78 -31.92 -4.63 -2.75
N SER A 79 -31.21 -4.53 -3.88
CA SER A 79 -31.77 -4.61 -5.22
C SER A 79 -31.84 -6.06 -5.74
N ASP A 80 -32.75 -6.29 -6.69
CA ASP A 80 -32.94 -7.56 -7.40
C ASP A 80 -32.27 -7.54 -8.80
N ALA A 81 -31.29 -6.65 -8.99
CA ALA A 81 -30.51 -6.52 -10.21
C ALA A 81 -29.56 -7.72 -10.40
N GLU A 82 -29.31 -8.09 -11.66
CA GLU A 82 -28.44 -9.23 -12.01
C GLU A 82 -26.98 -9.03 -11.58
N ASP A 83 -26.45 -7.85 -11.87
CA ASP A 83 -25.05 -7.45 -11.65
C ASP A 83 -24.97 -5.96 -11.27
N ILE A 84 -23.82 -5.53 -10.75
CA ILE A 84 -23.59 -4.13 -10.36
C ILE A 84 -23.89 -3.15 -11.50
N HIS A 85 -23.56 -3.53 -12.72
CA HIS A 85 -23.70 -2.65 -13.86
C HIS A 85 -25.17 -2.44 -14.27
N SER A 86 -26.03 -3.46 -14.10
CA SER A 86 -27.48 -3.36 -14.26
C SER A 86 -28.08 -2.50 -13.17
N TRP A 87 -27.54 -2.59 -11.95
CA TRP A 87 -27.93 -1.72 -10.85
C TRP A 87 -27.61 -0.25 -11.17
N VAL A 88 -26.38 0.06 -11.59
CA VAL A 88 -25.97 1.43 -11.96
C VAL A 88 -26.85 1.98 -13.10
N GLU A 89 -27.11 1.18 -14.13
CA GLU A 89 -27.99 1.59 -15.22
C GLU A 89 -29.42 1.89 -14.73
N GLN A 90 -30.00 1.05 -13.86
CA GLN A 90 -31.33 1.26 -13.30
C GLN A 90 -31.40 2.55 -12.47
N GLN A 91 -30.40 2.81 -11.62
CA GLN A 91 -30.33 4.04 -10.83
C GLN A 91 -30.18 5.27 -11.73
N LEU A 92 -29.32 5.19 -12.75
CA LEU A 92 -29.12 6.27 -13.70
C LEU A 92 -30.39 6.59 -14.49
N ILE A 93 -31.09 5.57 -15.02
CA ILE A 93 -32.38 5.75 -15.69
C ILE A 93 -33.42 6.33 -14.73
N GLY A 94 -33.42 5.92 -13.46
CA GLY A 94 -34.27 6.51 -12.42
C GLY A 94 -34.03 8.01 -12.25
N LYS A 95 -32.76 8.46 -12.31
CA LYS A 95 -32.38 9.88 -12.16
C LYS A 95 -32.59 10.72 -13.42
N VAL A 96 -32.26 10.20 -14.61
CA VAL A 96 -32.25 11.00 -15.86
C VAL A 96 -33.21 10.54 -16.96
N GLY A 97 -34.00 9.49 -16.72
CA GLY A 97 -34.98 8.95 -17.66
C GLY A 97 -34.34 8.30 -18.88
N ASP A 98 -34.92 8.53 -20.06
CA ASP A 98 -34.46 7.93 -21.33
C ASP A 98 -33.03 8.32 -21.72
N LEU A 99 -32.51 9.43 -21.18
CA LEU A 99 -31.11 9.82 -21.37
C LEU A 99 -30.15 8.74 -20.84
N GLY A 100 -30.47 8.09 -19.72
CA GLY A 100 -29.65 7.02 -19.14
C GLY A 100 -29.48 5.84 -20.09
N LYS A 101 -30.49 5.57 -20.93
CA LYS A 101 -30.46 4.48 -21.93
C LYS A 101 -29.48 4.74 -23.07
N LYS A 102 -29.05 5.99 -23.29
CA LYS A 102 -28.05 6.32 -24.32
C LYS A 102 -26.64 5.89 -23.92
N LEU A 103 -26.34 5.79 -22.62
CA LEU A 103 -24.99 5.54 -22.12
C LEU A 103 -24.40 4.22 -22.62
N HIS A 104 -25.24 3.19 -22.83
CA HIS A 104 -24.76 1.88 -23.31
C HIS A 104 -24.40 1.83 -24.80
N THR A 105 -24.59 2.93 -25.54
CA THR A 105 -24.26 2.97 -26.98
C THR A 105 -22.80 2.62 -27.21
N GLY A 106 -22.51 1.62 -28.05
CA GLY A 106 -21.14 1.22 -28.43
C GLY A 106 -20.34 0.48 -27.35
N ARG A 107 -20.90 0.24 -26.17
CA ARG A 107 -20.26 -0.46 -25.04
C ARG A 107 -20.86 -1.85 -24.85
N SER A 108 -20.08 -2.81 -24.34
CA SER A 108 -20.56 -4.12 -23.93
C SER A 108 -20.38 -4.33 -22.43
N ARG A 109 -21.05 -5.33 -21.88
CA ARG A 109 -20.73 -5.78 -20.52
C ARG A 109 -19.31 -6.34 -20.45
N ASN A 110 -18.81 -6.96 -21.52
CA ASN A 110 -17.52 -7.65 -21.54
C ASN A 110 -16.33 -6.70 -21.37
N ASP A 111 -16.31 -5.57 -22.09
CA ASP A 111 -15.25 -4.56 -21.94
C ASP A 111 -15.45 -3.68 -20.72
N GLN A 112 -16.70 -3.46 -20.30
CA GLN A 112 -17.03 -2.78 -19.04
C GLN A 112 -16.49 -3.53 -17.82
N VAL A 113 -16.87 -4.80 -17.62
CA VAL A 113 -16.40 -5.59 -16.46
C VAL A 113 -14.90 -5.78 -16.44
N ALA A 114 -14.26 -5.93 -17.61
CA ALA A 114 -12.80 -6.02 -17.71
C ALA A 114 -12.12 -4.70 -17.30
N THR A 115 -12.73 -3.56 -17.62
CA THR A 115 -12.23 -2.25 -17.21
C THR A 115 -12.38 -2.04 -15.71
N ASP A 116 -13.56 -2.33 -15.17
CA ASP A 116 -13.86 -2.14 -13.75
C ASP A 116 -12.95 -2.99 -12.87
N LEU A 117 -12.73 -4.25 -13.27
CA LEU A 117 -11.84 -5.15 -12.56
C LEU A 117 -10.38 -4.67 -12.58
N LYS A 118 -9.87 -4.15 -13.72
CA LYS A 118 -8.50 -3.60 -13.79
C LYS A 118 -8.34 -2.33 -12.96
N LEU A 119 -9.34 -1.44 -12.97
CA LEU A 119 -9.35 -0.25 -12.10
C LEU A 119 -9.30 -0.65 -10.63
N TRP A 120 -10.12 -1.63 -10.23
CA TRP A 120 -10.16 -2.16 -8.87
C TRP A 120 -8.84 -2.82 -8.50
N CYS A 121 -8.29 -3.69 -9.35
CA CYS A 121 -7.01 -4.36 -9.14
C CYS A 121 -5.86 -3.37 -8.97
N ARG A 122 -5.84 -2.27 -9.74
CA ARG A 122 -4.83 -1.22 -9.60
C ARG A 122 -4.92 -0.53 -8.25
N GLN A 123 -6.13 -0.17 -7.81
CA GLN A 123 -6.37 0.46 -6.51
C GLN A 123 -5.94 -0.48 -5.37
N GLN A 124 -6.36 -1.74 -5.42
CA GLN A 124 -5.99 -2.74 -4.41
C GLN A 124 -4.49 -3.04 -4.40
N GLY A 125 -3.87 -3.15 -5.58
CA GLY A 125 -2.42 -3.33 -5.69
C GLY A 125 -1.65 -2.21 -5.01
N ASN A 126 -2.06 -0.95 -5.19
CA ASN A 126 -1.43 0.18 -4.50
C ASN A 126 -1.63 0.12 -2.97
N GLN A 127 -2.81 -0.28 -2.48
CA GLN A 127 -3.05 -0.48 -1.05
C GLN A 127 -2.16 -1.59 -0.47
N LEU A 128 -2.01 -2.71 -1.19
CA LEU A 128 -1.17 -3.83 -0.79
C LEU A 128 0.33 -3.47 -0.78
N LEU A 129 0.80 -2.59 -1.68
CA LEU A 129 2.16 -2.04 -1.61
C LEU A 129 2.40 -1.28 -0.30
N LEU A 130 1.42 -0.47 0.14
CA LEU A 130 1.51 0.26 1.42
C LEU A 130 1.51 -0.70 2.61
N ALA A 131 0.71 -1.78 2.56
CA ALA A 131 0.71 -2.81 3.60
C ALA A 131 2.06 -3.53 3.70
N LEU A 132 2.68 -3.86 2.56
CA LEU A 132 4.04 -4.43 2.50
C LEU A 132 5.08 -3.46 3.07
N ASP A 133 5.02 -2.18 2.74
CA ASP A 133 5.94 -1.17 3.27
C ASP A 133 5.76 -0.99 4.78
N ARG A 134 4.51 -1.00 5.27
CA ARG A 134 4.22 -0.94 6.72
C ARG A 134 4.79 -2.14 7.47
N LEU A 135 4.58 -3.35 6.96
CA LEU A 135 5.12 -4.57 7.56
C LEU A 135 6.66 -4.54 7.58
N GLN A 136 7.28 -4.25 6.43
CA GLN A 136 8.75 -4.13 6.35
C GLN A 136 9.28 -3.07 7.31
N SER A 137 8.61 -1.91 7.43
CA SER A 137 9.00 -0.86 8.36
C SER A 137 8.97 -1.31 9.81
N GLN A 138 7.93 -2.03 10.24
CA GLN A 138 7.88 -2.59 11.59
C GLN A 138 9.01 -3.59 11.85
N MET A 139 9.30 -4.47 10.88
CA MET A 139 10.39 -5.44 11.00
C MET A 139 11.77 -4.77 11.05
N VAL A 140 11.99 -3.73 10.25
CA VAL A 140 13.23 -2.94 10.25
C VAL A 140 13.38 -2.17 11.57
N ASN A 141 12.30 -1.61 12.12
CA ASN A 141 12.34 -0.94 13.42
C ASN A 141 12.77 -1.90 14.53
N VAL A 142 12.19 -3.11 14.58
CA VAL A 142 12.57 -4.15 15.54
C VAL A 142 14.00 -4.63 15.30
N ALA A 143 14.42 -4.80 14.04
CA ALA A 143 15.79 -5.15 13.70
C ALA A 143 16.78 -4.09 14.20
N SER A 144 16.47 -2.80 14.03
CA SER A 144 17.31 -1.68 14.46
C SER A 144 17.52 -1.68 15.99
N GLN A 145 16.49 -2.06 16.76
CA GLN A 145 16.54 -2.17 18.22
C GLN A 145 17.33 -3.41 18.73
N HIS A 146 17.41 -4.46 17.92
CA HIS A 146 17.97 -5.76 18.31
C HIS A 146 19.21 -6.16 17.47
N GLN A 147 20.00 -5.19 17.01
CA GLN A 147 21.21 -5.45 16.21
C GLN A 147 22.25 -6.30 16.93
N GLU A 148 22.39 -6.11 18.24
CA GLU A 148 23.36 -6.83 19.08
C GLU A 148 22.74 -8.04 19.79
N THR A 149 21.43 -8.25 19.70
CA THR A 149 20.76 -9.37 20.36
C THR A 149 21.08 -10.67 19.62
N VAL A 150 21.93 -11.50 20.22
CA VAL A 150 22.31 -12.81 19.67
C VAL A 150 21.10 -13.72 19.59
N LEU A 151 20.99 -14.49 18.51
CA LEU A 151 19.98 -15.51 18.29
C LEU A 151 20.69 -16.79 17.80
N PRO A 152 20.36 -17.99 18.31
CA PRO A 152 20.89 -19.22 17.73
C PRO A 152 20.38 -19.38 16.29
N GLY A 153 21.29 -19.52 15.32
CA GLY A 153 20.93 -19.85 13.95
C GLY A 153 20.51 -21.32 13.85
N TYR A 154 19.61 -21.63 12.90
CA TYR A 154 19.09 -22.97 12.73
C TYR A 154 19.22 -23.48 11.29
N THR A 155 19.57 -24.75 11.17
CA THR A 155 19.38 -25.55 9.94
C THR A 155 18.79 -26.88 10.34
N HIS A 156 17.72 -27.34 9.68
CA HIS A 156 16.96 -28.54 10.10
C HIS A 156 16.43 -28.47 11.56
N LEU A 157 16.17 -27.25 12.07
CA LEU A 157 15.89 -26.98 13.49
C LEU A 157 16.98 -27.49 14.46
N GLN A 158 18.18 -27.78 13.95
CA GLN A 158 19.38 -27.99 14.74
C GLN A 158 20.14 -26.68 14.85
N ARG A 159 20.70 -26.42 16.03
CA ARG A 159 21.52 -25.23 16.27
C ARG A 159 22.73 -25.28 15.34
N ALA A 160 22.88 -24.22 14.57
CA ALA A 160 24.00 -23.93 13.70
C ALA A 160 24.77 -22.75 14.31
N GLN A 161 25.37 -21.91 13.47
CA GLN A 161 26.14 -20.75 13.89
C GLN A 161 25.24 -19.66 14.51
N PRO A 162 25.74 -18.89 15.51
CA PRO A 162 25.00 -17.76 16.05
C PRO A 162 24.78 -16.69 14.99
N VAL A 163 23.61 -16.05 15.06
CA VAL A 163 23.23 -14.87 14.28
C VAL A 163 22.72 -13.79 15.24
N THR A 164 22.16 -12.70 14.73
CA THR A 164 21.43 -11.72 15.55
C THR A 164 19.95 -11.74 15.21
N PHE A 165 19.11 -11.31 16.14
CA PHE A 165 17.67 -11.18 15.91
C PHE A 165 17.39 -10.20 14.76
N ALA A 166 18.16 -9.11 14.65
CA ALA A 166 18.12 -8.21 13.52
C ALA A 166 18.40 -8.89 12.18
N HIS A 167 19.43 -9.74 12.12
CA HIS A 167 19.76 -10.49 10.91
C HIS A 167 18.63 -11.43 10.49
N TRP A 168 17.95 -12.07 11.45
CA TRP A 168 16.76 -12.87 11.22
C TRP A 168 15.58 -12.03 10.68
N CYS A 169 15.27 -10.87 11.29
CA CYS A 169 14.23 -9.97 10.79
C CYS A 169 14.51 -9.53 9.34
N LEU A 170 15.75 -9.13 9.05
CA LEU A 170 16.14 -8.65 7.73
C LEU A 170 16.06 -9.74 6.65
N ALA A 171 16.22 -11.02 7.02
CA ALA A 171 16.03 -12.12 6.08
C ALA A 171 14.60 -12.15 5.51
N TYR A 172 13.60 -11.86 6.34
CA TYR A 172 12.19 -11.76 5.92
C TYR A 172 11.88 -10.43 5.23
N VAL A 173 12.52 -9.33 5.62
CA VAL A 173 12.44 -8.05 4.87
C VAL A 173 12.85 -8.26 3.41
N GLU A 174 13.94 -9.00 3.16
CA GLU A 174 14.36 -9.32 1.79
C GLU A 174 13.38 -10.25 1.05
N MET A 175 12.59 -11.08 1.75
CA MET A 175 11.52 -11.85 1.12
C MET A 175 10.36 -10.94 0.67
N LEU A 176 9.90 -10.07 1.57
CA LEU A 176 8.82 -9.12 1.33
C LEU A 176 9.20 -8.06 0.29
N GLU A 177 10.48 -7.69 0.21
CA GLU A 177 11.00 -6.82 -0.84
C GLU A 177 10.77 -7.39 -2.24
N ARG A 178 10.98 -8.71 -2.40
CA ARG A 178 10.72 -9.37 -3.69
C ARG A 178 9.22 -9.42 -3.97
N ASP A 179 8.37 -9.50 -2.95
CA ASP A 179 6.92 -9.44 -3.10
C ASP A 179 6.48 -8.04 -3.55
N TYR A 180 7.03 -6.99 -2.93
CA TYR A 180 6.84 -5.60 -3.35
C TYR A 180 7.22 -5.40 -4.82
N SER A 181 8.41 -5.87 -5.22
CA SER A 181 8.87 -5.75 -6.61
C SER A 181 7.92 -6.46 -7.58
N ARG A 182 7.44 -7.66 -7.25
CA ARG A 182 6.50 -8.40 -8.11
C ARG A 182 5.17 -7.66 -8.24
N LEU A 183 4.63 -7.16 -7.13
CA LEU A 183 3.37 -6.43 -7.12
C LEU A 183 3.46 -5.14 -7.92
N ASN A 184 4.53 -4.35 -7.73
CA ASN A 184 4.78 -3.13 -8.48
C ASN A 184 4.85 -3.40 -10.01
N ASP A 185 5.50 -4.48 -10.40
CA ASP A 185 5.60 -4.85 -11.82
C ASP A 185 4.27 -5.37 -12.39
N ALA A 186 3.47 -6.08 -11.60
CA ALA A 186 2.13 -6.51 -12.00
C ALA A 186 1.19 -5.31 -12.21
N ILE A 187 1.27 -4.29 -11.35
CA ILE A 187 0.52 -3.03 -11.50
C ILE A 187 0.85 -2.36 -12.83
N LYS A 188 2.12 -2.30 -13.23
CA LYS A 188 2.53 -1.74 -14.54
C LYS A 188 2.00 -2.54 -15.74
N ARG A 189 1.86 -3.86 -15.60
CA ARG A 189 1.34 -4.75 -16.65
C ARG A 189 -0.17 -4.63 -16.80
N LEU A 190 -0.92 -4.62 -15.68
CA LEU A 190 -2.37 -4.50 -15.70
C LEU A 190 -2.85 -3.11 -16.12
N ASP A 191 -1.97 -2.09 -16.10
CA ASP A 191 -2.26 -0.71 -16.47
C ASP A 191 -2.45 -0.50 -17.98
N THR A 192 -3.49 -1.15 -18.52
CA THR A 192 -3.95 -1.06 -19.91
C THR A 192 -5.47 -1.11 -19.96
N CYS A 193 -6.09 -0.15 -20.67
CA CYS A 193 -7.54 0.05 -20.69
C CYS A 193 -8.26 -0.85 -21.71
N PRO A 194 -9.18 -1.73 -21.28
CA PRO A 194 -9.99 -2.56 -22.18
C PRO A 194 -11.16 -1.81 -22.84
N LEU A 195 -11.65 -0.73 -22.23
CA LEU A 195 -12.88 -0.03 -22.63
C LEU A 195 -12.84 0.41 -24.10
N GLY A 196 -13.97 0.26 -24.80
CA GLY A 196 -14.08 0.46 -26.24
C GLY A 196 -13.76 -0.77 -27.09
N SER A 197 -13.48 -1.92 -26.45
CA SER A 197 -13.36 -3.21 -27.13
C SER A 197 -14.73 -3.82 -27.50
N GLY A 198 -15.82 -3.24 -27.00
CA GLY A 198 -17.17 -3.75 -27.21
C GLY A 198 -17.30 -5.18 -26.72
N ALA A 199 -18.13 -5.98 -27.39
CA ALA A 199 -18.32 -7.37 -27.00
C ALA A 199 -17.10 -8.25 -27.29
N LEU A 200 -16.39 -7.97 -28.39
CA LEU A 200 -15.18 -8.70 -28.83
C LEU A 200 -14.46 -8.06 -30.03
N ALA A 201 -15.13 -7.20 -30.82
CA ALA A 201 -14.65 -6.73 -32.13
C ALA A 201 -14.29 -5.23 -32.17
N GLY A 202 -14.32 -4.55 -31.04
CA GLY A 202 -14.21 -3.09 -30.95
C GLY A 202 -15.57 -2.41 -31.05
N THR A 203 -15.64 -1.17 -30.55
CA THR A 203 -16.79 -0.28 -30.78
C THR A 203 -16.88 0.12 -32.25
N ALA A 204 -18.11 0.26 -32.76
CA ALA A 204 -18.38 0.70 -34.13
C ALA A 204 -18.34 2.23 -34.30
N TYR A 205 -17.98 2.96 -33.25
CA TYR A 205 -17.86 4.41 -33.23
C TYR A 205 -16.39 4.82 -33.32
N PRO A 206 -16.05 5.93 -34.01
CA PRO A 206 -14.66 6.36 -34.21
C PRO A 206 -14.10 7.07 -32.96
N MET A 207 -14.13 6.38 -31.81
CA MET A 207 -13.65 6.89 -30.53
C MET A 207 -12.13 6.75 -30.40
N ASP A 208 -11.49 7.76 -29.81
CA ASP A 208 -10.08 7.67 -29.42
C ASP A 208 -9.94 6.88 -28.12
N ARG A 209 -9.47 5.64 -28.24
CA ARG A 209 -9.29 4.75 -27.08
C ARG A 209 -8.06 5.12 -26.23
N GLU A 210 -7.05 5.78 -26.80
CA GLU A 210 -5.90 6.24 -26.02
C GLU A 210 -6.30 7.42 -25.14
N GLU A 211 -7.08 8.37 -25.68
CA GLU A 211 -7.67 9.45 -24.87
C GLU A 211 -8.57 8.89 -23.75
N LEU A 212 -9.45 7.93 -24.07
CA LEU A 212 -10.29 7.27 -23.07
C LEU A 212 -9.47 6.55 -21.99
N ALA A 213 -8.37 5.89 -22.37
CA ALA A 213 -7.47 5.25 -21.41
C ALA A 213 -6.85 6.26 -20.45
N HIS A 214 -6.30 7.36 -20.96
CA HIS A 214 -5.69 8.41 -20.14
C HIS A 214 -6.72 9.08 -19.22
N ASN A 215 -7.95 9.32 -19.70
CA ASN A 215 -9.04 9.89 -18.90
C ASN A 215 -9.43 8.98 -17.71
N LEU A 216 -9.24 7.67 -17.84
CA LEU A 216 -9.43 6.68 -16.76
C LEU A 216 -8.14 6.45 -15.93
N GLY A 217 -7.09 7.20 -16.22
CA GLY A 217 -5.79 7.11 -15.56
C GLY A 217 -4.98 5.89 -15.97
N PHE A 218 -5.35 5.15 -17.02
CA PHE A 218 -4.52 4.07 -17.57
C PHE A 218 -3.39 4.63 -18.44
N ARG A 219 -2.24 3.95 -18.48
CA ARG A 219 -1.12 4.34 -19.36
C ARG A 219 -1.41 4.24 -20.86
N ARG A 220 -2.30 3.34 -21.29
CA ARG A 220 -2.65 3.15 -22.72
C ARG A 220 -3.89 2.28 -22.92
N ALA A 221 -4.44 2.30 -24.12
CA ALA A 221 -5.44 1.33 -24.57
C ALA A 221 -4.84 -0.06 -24.86
N THR A 222 -5.66 -1.11 -24.72
CA THR A 222 -5.33 -2.45 -25.20
C THR A 222 -5.35 -2.52 -26.73
N ARG A 223 -4.52 -3.42 -27.31
CA ARG A 223 -4.26 -3.46 -28.75
C ARG A 223 -5.15 -4.42 -29.55
N ASN A 224 -5.84 -5.34 -28.88
CA ASN A 224 -6.66 -6.35 -29.54
C ASN A 224 -7.94 -6.57 -28.73
N SER A 225 -9.10 -6.38 -29.35
CA SER A 225 -10.40 -6.44 -28.66
C SER A 225 -10.80 -7.85 -28.22
N LEU A 226 -10.40 -8.91 -28.96
CA LEU A 226 -10.67 -10.30 -28.56
C LEU A 226 -9.92 -10.63 -27.27
N ASP A 227 -8.64 -10.26 -27.23
CA ASP A 227 -7.78 -10.40 -26.05
C ASP A 227 -8.33 -9.56 -24.88
N SER A 228 -8.66 -8.29 -25.12
CA SER A 228 -9.10 -7.35 -24.07
C SER A 228 -10.29 -7.84 -23.24
N VAL A 229 -11.25 -8.51 -23.89
CA VAL A 229 -12.46 -9.00 -23.22
C VAL A 229 -12.29 -10.42 -22.65
N SER A 230 -11.19 -11.10 -22.97
CA SER A 230 -10.88 -12.46 -22.51
C SER A 230 -9.69 -12.55 -21.55
N ASP A 231 -8.89 -11.48 -21.43
CA ASP A 231 -7.71 -11.40 -20.57
C ASP A 231 -8.08 -11.51 -19.08
N ARG A 232 -7.42 -12.44 -18.37
CA ARG A 232 -7.44 -12.60 -16.91
C ARG A 232 -6.04 -12.82 -16.33
N ASP A 233 -4.99 -12.47 -17.08
CA ASP A 233 -3.61 -12.66 -16.63
C ASP A 233 -3.33 -11.85 -15.38
N HIS A 234 -3.83 -10.61 -15.32
CA HIS A 234 -3.70 -9.74 -14.14
C HIS A 234 -4.33 -10.34 -12.87
N VAL A 235 -5.43 -11.09 -12.99
CA VAL A 235 -6.08 -11.78 -11.86
C VAL A 235 -5.19 -12.93 -11.37
N MET A 236 -4.76 -13.80 -12.28
CA MET A 236 -3.87 -14.92 -11.95
C MET A 236 -2.52 -14.44 -11.40
N GLU A 237 -1.97 -13.38 -11.96
CA GLU A 237 -0.71 -12.77 -11.53
C GLU A 237 -0.82 -12.21 -10.11
N LEU A 238 -1.86 -11.44 -9.78
CA LEU A 238 -2.07 -10.92 -8.43
C LEU A 238 -2.27 -12.05 -7.40
N MET A 239 -3.07 -13.07 -7.73
CA MET A 239 -3.24 -14.25 -6.88
C MET A 239 -1.94 -15.04 -6.70
N SER A 240 -1.10 -15.11 -7.73
CA SER A 240 0.22 -15.75 -7.67
C SER A 240 1.16 -15.01 -6.73
N ILE A 241 1.18 -13.68 -6.81
CA ILE A 241 1.98 -12.82 -5.93
C ILE A 241 1.51 -12.95 -4.49
N ALA A 242 0.19 -12.88 -4.25
CA ALA A 242 -0.40 -13.10 -2.93
C ALA A 242 -0.02 -14.49 -2.38
N SER A 243 -0.09 -15.54 -3.20
CA SER A 243 0.28 -16.90 -2.80
C SER A 243 1.76 -17.03 -2.41
N ILE A 244 2.67 -16.42 -3.18
CA ILE A 244 4.11 -16.42 -2.86
C ILE A 244 4.37 -15.64 -1.56
N SER A 245 3.73 -14.48 -1.38
CA SER A 245 3.90 -13.69 -0.18
C SER A 245 3.35 -14.39 1.06
N MET A 246 2.19 -15.04 0.95
CA MET A 246 1.65 -15.89 2.01
C MET A 246 2.57 -17.06 2.37
N LEU A 247 3.31 -17.63 1.41
CA LEU A 247 4.36 -18.62 1.72
C LEU A 247 5.51 -18.00 2.53
N HIS A 248 5.91 -16.77 2.28
CA HIS A 248 6.89 -16.07 3.12
C HIS A 248 6.34 -15.81 4.53
N LEU A 249 5.10 -15.32 4.64
CA LEU A 249 4.43 -15.10 5.92
C LEU A 249 4.22 -16.39 6.71
N SER A 250 3.95 -17.52 6.05
CA SER A 250 3.80 -18.81 6.74
C SER A 250 5.13 -19.31 7.34
N ARG A 251 6.25 -19.05 6.66
CA ARG A 251 7.59 -19.33 7.19
C ARG A 251 7.94 -18.42 8.36
N LEU A 252 7.57 -17.14 8.29
CA LEU A 252 7.72 -16.20 9.41
C LEU A 252 6.91 -16.67 10.62
N ALA A 253 5.65 -17.06 10.37
CA ALA A 253 4.77 -17.57 11.40
C ALA A 253 5.34 -18.84 12.07
N GLU A 254 5.88 -19.79 11.31
CA GLU A 254 6.52 -20.99 11.87
C GLU A 254 7.66 -20.64 12.84
N ASP A 255 8.58 -19.77 12.42
CA ASP A 255 9.71 -19.35 13.25
C ASP A 255 9.23 -18.66 14.53
N MET A 256 8.28 -17.73 14.43
CA MET A 256 7.75 -17.00 15.58
C MET A 256 6.94 -17.92 16.53
N ILE A 257 6.18 -18.88 16.01
CA ILE A 257 5.50 -19.90 16.82
C ILE A 257 6.53 -20.73 17.58
N PHE A 258 7.59 -21.17 16.91
CA PHE A 258 8.68 -21.90 17.54
C PHE A 258 9.38 -21.04 18.60
N TYR A 259 9.70 -19.78 18.32
CA TYR A 259 10.38 -18.85 19.23
C TYR A 259 9.54 -18.44 20.45
N ASN A 260 8.21 -18.45 20.32
CA ASN A 260 7.28 -18.16 21.42
C ASN A 260 6.93 -19.42 22.24
N SER A 261 7.41 -20.61 21.85
CA SER A 261 7.17 -21.83 22.61
C SER A 261 7.89 -21.82 23.96
N GLY A 262 7.37 -22.56 24.95
CA GLY A 262 8.03 -22.68 26.25
C GLY A 262 9.41 -23.35 26.20
N GLU A 263 9.69 -24.14 25.16
CA GLU A 263 10.98 -24.83 24.98
C GLU A 263 12.11 -23.87 24.56
N SER A 264 11.80 -22.94 23.65
CA SER A 264 12.76 -21.94 23.18
C SER A 264 12.75 -20.71 24.10
N ASN A 265 11.56 -20.13 24.31
CA ASN A 265 11.31 -18.90 25.06
C ASN A 265 12.19 -17.73 24.57
N PHE A 266 12.33 -17.58 23.25
CA PHE A 266 13.15 -16.54 22.63
C PHE A 266 12.42 -15.23 22.47
N ILE A 267 11.10 -15.28 22.25
CA ILE A 267 10.25 -14.10 22.17
C ILE A 267 9.02 -14.27 23.07
N GLU A 268 8.48 -13.14 23.51
CA GLU A 268 7.15 -13.03 24.09
C GLU A 268 6.32 -12.10 23.20
N LEU A 269 5.20 -12.60 22.69
CA LEU A 269 4.23 -11.81 21.93
C LEU A 269 3.34 -10.97 22.85
N ALA A 270 2.88 -9.83 22.33
CA ALA A 270 1.96 -8.94 23.02
C ALA A 270 0.57 -9.58 23.24
N ASP A 271 -0.13 -9.13 24.28
CA ASP A 271 -1.48 -9.61 24.63
C ASP A 271 -2.50 -9.28 23.53
N THR A 272 -2.25 -8.24 22.74
CA THR A 272 -3.11 -7.79 21.62
C THR A 272 -3.16 -8.78 20.46
N VAL A 273 -2.20 -9.70 20.36
CA VAL A 273 -2.07 -10.68 19.26
C VAL A 273 -2.05 -12.13 19.73
N THR A 274 -2.35 -12.37 21.02
CA THR A 274 -2.37 -13.72 21.61
C THR A 274 -3.66 -13.96 22.37
N SER A 275 -4.08 -15.23 22.44
CA SER A 275 -5.11 -15.65 23.39
C SER A 275 -4.50 -16.34 24.61
N GLY A 276 -5.18 -16.23 25.74
CA GLY A 276 -4.85 -16.94 26.97
C GLY A 276 -5.75 -18.14 27.23
N SER A 277 -5.27 -19.10 28.03
CA SER A 277 -6.15 -20.12 28.62
C SER A 277 -6.75 -19.60 29.93
N SER A 278 -8.07 -19.74 30.10
CA SER A 278 -8.73 -19.43 31.38
C SER A 278 -8.26 -20.29 32.55
N LEU A 279 -7.62 -21.45 32.28
CA LEU A 279 -7.10 -22.37 33.29
C LEU A 279 -5.58 -22.18 33.56
N MET A 280 -4.83 -21.69 32.58
CA MET A 280 -3.36 -21.60 32.63
C MET A 280 -2.91 -20.17 32.26
N PRO A 281 -2.79 -19.25 33.25
CA PRO A 281 -2.53 -17.84 33.01
C PRO A 281 -1.21 -17.52 32.27
N GLN A 282 -0.21 -18.40 32.37
CA GLN A 282 1.08 -18.25 31.69
C GLN A 282 1.05 -18.65 30.21
N LYS A 283 0.00 -19.34 29.75
CA LYS A 283 -0.06 -19.89 28.39
C LYS A 283 -0.63 -18.85 27.41
N LYS A 284 0.25 -18.21 26.65
CA LYS A 284 -0.08 -17.34 25.51
C LYS A 284 0.00 -18.12 24.19
N ASN A 285 -1.12 -18.26 23.48
CA ASN A 285 -1.15 -18.95 22.21
C ASN A 285 -0.85 -17.95 21.06
N PRO A 286 0.00 -18.32 20.08
CA PRO A 286 0.31 -17.47 18.94
C PRO A 286 -0.78 -17.55 17.84
N ASP A 287 -2.06 -17.35 18.18
CA ASP A 287 -3.19 -17.61 17.29
C ASP A 287 -3.12 -16.82 15.98
N ALA A 288 -2.67 -15.56 16.04
CA ALA A 288 -2.47 -14.72 14.85
C ALA A 288 -1.52 -15.38 13.84
N LEU A 289 -0.40 -15.93 14.32
CA LEU A 289 0.60 -16.61 13.49
C LEU A 289 0.07 -17.95 12.96
N GLU A 290 -0.65 -18.71 13.78
CA GLU A 290 -1.29 -19.95 13.35
C GLU A 290 -2.33 -19.70 12.25
N LEU A 291 -3.12 -18.63 12.37
CA LEU A 291 -4.08 -18.22 11.35
C LEU A 291 -3.40 -17.73 10.07
N ILE A 292 -2.32 -16.95 10.15
CA ILE A 292 -1.52 -16.53 8.98
C ILE A 292 -1.01 -17.78 8.23
N ARG A 293 -0.42 -18.74 8.96
CA ARG A 293 0.05 -20.02 8.39
C ARG A 293 -1.10 -20.81 7.75
N GLY A 294 -2.26 -20.91 8.41
CA GLY A 294 -3.43 -21.62 7.88
C GLY A 294 -4.07 -20.96 6.65
N LYS A 295 -4.17 -19.63 6.63
CA LYS A 295 -4.76 -18.84 5.53
C LYS A 295 -3.95 -18.93 4.23
N THR A 296 -2.70 -19.37 4.29
CA THR A 296 -1.87 -19.63 3.10
C THR A 296 -2.52 -20.62 2.14
N GLY A 297 -3.14 -21.69 2.66
CA GLY A 297 -3.83 -22.67 1.84
C GLY A 297 -5.07 -22.10 1.12
N ARG A 298 -5.76 -21.15 1.76
CA ARG A 298 -6.94 -20.47 1.19
C ARG A 298 -6.56 -19.61 -0.02
N VAL A 299 -5.55 -18.76 0.14
CA VAL A 299 -5.05 -17.88 -0.93
C VAL A 299 -4.52 -18.69 -2.12
N TYR A 300 -3.73 -19.74 -1.87
CA TYR A 300 -3.27 -20.64 -2.93
C TYR A 300 -4.42 -21.40 -3.60
N GLY A 301 -5.44 -21.81 -2.83
CA GLY A 301 -6.64 -22.45 -3.35
C GLY A 301 -7.36 -21.59 -4.39
N SER A 302 -7.51 -20.29 -4.13
CA SER A 302 -8.10 -19.34 -5.09
C SER A 302 -7.29 -19.26 -6.39
N LEU A 303 -5.96 -19.22 -6.30
CA LEU A 303 -5.08 -19.25 -7.48
C LEU A 303 -5.26 -20.53 -8.29
N ALA A 304 -5.24 -21.68 -7.63
CA ALA A 304 -5.37 -22.98 -8.27
C ALA A 304 -6.73 -23.10 -8.99
N ALA A 305 -7.81 -22.66 -8.36
CA ALA A 305 -9.13 -22.61 -8.96
C ALA A 305 -9.15 -21.71 -10.20
N MET A 306 -8.65 -20.48 -10.09
CA MET A 306 -8.64 -19.53 -11.22
C MET A 306 -7.86 -20.05 -12.43
N MET A 307 -6.67 -20.62 -12.21
CA MET A 307 -5.89 -21.23 -13.28
C MET A 307 -6.66 -22.36 -13.98
N MET A 308 -7.43 -23.16 -13.24
CA MET A 308 -8.23 -24.24 -13.82
C MET A 308 -9.48 -23.74 -14.53
N THR A 309 -10.10 -22.65 -14.06
CA THR A 309 -11.22 -21.99 -14.74
C THR A 309 -10.81 -21.45 -16.11
N VAL A 310 -9.65 -20.79 -16.23
CA VAL A 310 -9.18 -20.21 -17.50
C VAL A 310 -8.66 -21.27 -18.47
N LYS A 311 -8.25 -22.44 -17.98
CA LYS A 311 -7.63 -23.50 -18.78
C LYS A 311 -8.51 -23.90 -19.97
N ALA A 312 -7.98 -23.65 -21.17
CA ALA A 312 -8.58 -24.06 -22.45
C ALA A 312 -9.95 -23.44 -22.76
N LEU A 313 -10.26 -22.27 -22.17
CA LEU A 313 -11.41 -21.49 -22.61
C LEU A 313 -11.20 -21.03 -24.07
N PRO A 314 -12.19 -21.22 -24.96
CA PRO A 314 -12.12 -20.71 -26.32
C PRO A 314 -12.22 -19.17 -26.30
N LEU A 315 -11.53 -18.49 -27.20
CA LEU A 315 -11.73 -17.04 -27.34
C LEU A 315 -13.16 -16.72 -27.78
N ALA A 316 -13.77 -15.61 -27.34
CA ALA A 316 -13.22 -14.58 -26.44
C ALA A 316 -13.82 -14.68 -25.02
N TYR A 317 -14.82 -13.84 -24.69
CA TYR A 317 -15.49 -13.88 -23.39
C TYR A 317 -16.38 -15.11 -23.26
N ASN A 318 -16.28 -15.82 -22.13
CA ASN A 318 -17.19 -16.88 -21.73
C ASN A 318 -17.69 -16.60 -20.30
N LYS A 319 -18.88 -17.10 -19.95
CA LYS A 319 -19.50 -16.87 -18.63
C LYS A 319 -18.68 -17.46 -17.48
N ASP A 320 -17.84 -18.46 -17.75
CA ASP A 320 -16.83 -19.02 -16.84
C ASP A 320 -15.96 -17.92 -16.21
N MET A 321 -15.69 -16.84 -16.94
CA MET A 321 -14.89 -15.70 -16.45
C MET A 321 -15.59 -14.89 -15.36
N GLN A 322 -16.84 -15.20 -14.97
CA GLN A 322 -17.47 -14.59 -13.80
C GLN A 322 -16.84 -15.06 -12.48
N GLU A 323 -16.21 -16.24 -12.47
CA GLU A 323 -15.51 -16.82 -11.31
C GLU A 323 -14.18 -16.12 -10.98
N ASP A 324 -13.82 -15.07 -11.72
CA ASP A 324 -12.61 -14.26 -11.52
C ASP A 324 -12.64 -13.40 -10.25
N LYS A 325 -13.84 -13.02 -9.77
CA LYS A 325 -14.03 -12.01 -8.73
C LYS A 325 -13.98 -12.60 -7.32
N GLU A 326 -14.82 -13.58 -7.01
CA GLU A 326 -14.98 -14.09 -5.63
C GLU A 326 -13.64 -14.58 -5.05
N GLY A 327 -12.91 -15.39 -5.82
CA GLY A 327 -11.60 -15.89 -5.40
C GLY A 327 -10.54 -14.80 -5.30
N LEU A 328 -10.57 -13.78 -6.17
CA LEU A 328 -9.61 -12.67 -6.18
C LEU A 328 -9.82 -11.77 -4.97
N PHE A 329 -11.07 -11.37 -4.77
CA PHE A 329 -11.53 -10.56 -3.65
C PHE A 329 -11.11 -11.19 -2.33
N ASP A 330 -11.44 -12.47 -2.13
CA ASP A 330 -11.07 -13.19 -0.91
C ASP A 330 -9.54 -13.34 -0.74
N ALA A 331 -8.81 -13.60 -1.82
CA ALA A 331 -7.36 -13.77 -1.77
C ALA A 331 -6.63 -12.48 -1.39
N LEU A 332 -7.01 -11.35 -1.98
CA LEU A 332 -6.37 -10.06 -1.69
C LEU A 332 -6.76 -9.51 -0.31
N ASP A 333 -8.03 -9.64 0.10
CA ASP A 333 -8.47 -9.26 1.45
C ASP A 333 -7.72 -10.09 2.50
N THR A 334 -7.68 -11.41 2.32
CA THR A 334 -6.96 -12.33 3.22
C THR A 334 -5.48 -11.99 3.29
N TRP A 335 -4.84 -11.67 2.17
CA TRP A 335 -3.43 -11.30 2.14
C TRP A 335 -3.18 -9.98 2.88
N ASN A 336 -4.01 -8.96 2.67
CA ASN A 336 -3.94 -7.71 3.40
C ASN A 336 -4.06 -7.92 4.92
N ASP A 337 -5.10 -8.64 5.36
CA ASP A 337 -5.33 -8.95 6.77
C ASP A 337 -4.13 -9.67 7.40
N CYS A 338 -3.53 -10.62 6.67
CA CYS A 338 -2.35 -11.34 7.16
C CYS A 338 -1.12 -10.44 7.28
N MET A 339 -0.92 -9.49 6.36
CA MET A 339 0.17 -8.50 6.45
C MET A 339 -0.03 -7.54 7.63
N GLU A 340 -1.26 -7.06 7.83
CA GLU A 340 -1.59 -6.19 8.97
C GLU A 340 -1.39 -6.92 10.31
N MET A 341 -1.86 -8.15 10.42
CA MET A 341 -1.67 -8.96 11.63
C MET A 341 -0.20 -9.32 11.85
N ALA A 342 0.55 -9.65 10.79
CA ALA A 342 1.99 -9.89 10.90
C ALA A 342 2.72 -8.63 11.41
N ALA A 343 2.35 -7.44 10.93
CA ALA A 343 2.93 -6.18 11.39
C ALA A 343 2.61 -5.94 12.88
N LEU A 344 1.38 -6.25 13.30
CA LEU A 344 0.97 -6.15 14.70
C LEU A 344 1.71 -7.16 15.60
N CYS A 345 2.11 -8.34 15.11
CA CYS A 345 2.93 -9.28 15.87
C CYS A 345 4.34 -8.76 16.19
N PHE A 346 4.85 -7.79 15.41
CA PHE A 346 6.10 -7.09 15.70
C PHE A 346 5.90 -5.88 16.63
N ASP A 347 4.66 -5.42 16.82
CA ASP A 347 4.36 -4.35 17.76
C ASP A 347 4.36 -4.89 19.20
N GLY A 348 5.23 -4.33 20.04
CA GLY A 348 5.37 -4.74 21.44
C GLY A 348 5.97 -6.14 21.65
N ILE A 349 6.57 -6.74 20.61
CA ILE A 349 7.32 -8.00 20.75
C ILE A 349 8.49 -7.80 21.72
N LYS A 350 8.69 -8.75 22.63
CA LYS A 350 9.85 -8.74 23.53
C LYS A 350 10.78 -9.88 23.19
N VAL A 351 12.05 -9.55 22.92
CA VAL A 351 13.08 -10.56 22.69
C VAL A 351 13.80 -10.86 24.01
N ASN A 352 13.87 -12.14 24.37
CA ASN A 352 14.58 -12.59 25.55
C ASN A 352 16.09 -12.77 25.23
N GLY A 353 16.83 -11.65 25.31
CA GLY A 353 18.26 -11.61 24.98
C GLY A 353 19.12 -12.58 25.81
N GLU A 354 18.80 -12.78 27.08
CA GLU A 354 19.52 -13.70 27.95
C GLU A 354 19.33 -15.16 27.51
N ARG A 355 18.07 -15.55 27.26
CA ARG A 355 17.73 -16.92 26.84
C ARG A 355 18.28 -17.26 25.46
N THR A 356 18.20 -16.30 24.53
CA THR A 356 18.72 -16.47 23.17
C THR A 356 20.24 -16.59 23.16
N LEU A 357 20.95 -15.78 23.94
CA LEU A 357 22.40 -15.91 24.13
C LEU A 357 22.79 -17.26 24.77
N GLU A 358 22.07 -17.68 25.81
CA GLU A 358 22.29 -18.99 26.45
C GLU A 358 22.13 -20.13 25.45
N ALA A 359 21.07 -20.10 24.64
CA ALA A 359 20.83 -21.10 23.61
C ALA A 359 21.88 -21.09 22.49
N ALA A 360 22.41 -19.90 22.13
CA ALA A 360 23.45 -19.75 21.11
C ALA A 360 24.82 -20.29 21.55
N LYS A 361 25.11 -20.32 22.86
CA LYS A 361 26.33 -20.93 23.42
C LYS A 361 26.28 -22.46 23.47
N GLN A 362 25.12 -23.05 23.31
CA GLN A 362 24.93 -24.50 23.39
C GLN A 362 25.08 -25.19 22.02
N GLY A 363 25.21 -26.52 22.04
CA GLY A 363 25.20 -27.32 20.82
C GLY A 363 26.48 -27.27 20.00
N TYR A 364 27.58 -26.77 20.59
CA TYR A 364 28.90 -26.69 19.93
C TYR A 364 28.85 -25.86 18.64
N ALA A 365 28.02 -24.81 18.62
CA ALA A 365 27.82 -23.91 17.49
C ALA A 365 29.11 -23.17 17.06
N ASN A 366 30.06 -23.01 17.98
CA ASN A 366 31.40 -22.43 17.76
C ASN A 366 32.44 -23.46 17.25
N SER A 367 32.07 -24.73 17.01
CA SER A 367 32.99 -25.75 16.48
C SER A 367 33.58 -25.36 15.11
N THR A 368 32.80 -24.69 14.25
CA THR A 368 33.33 -24.17 12.98
C THR A 368 34.44 -23.14 13.20
N GLU A 369 34.37 -22.35 14.27
CA GLU A 369 35.41 -21.36 14.57
C GLU A 369 36.74 -22.02 14.94
N LEU A 370 36.69 -23.16 15.64
CA LEU A 370 37.88 -23.96 15.92
C LEU A 370 38.47 -24.52 14.61
N ALA A 371 37.62 -24.95 13.69
CA ALA A 371 38.09 -25.46 12.39
C ALA A 371 38.76 -24.36 11.58
N ASP A 372 38.14 -23.17 11.50
CA ASP A 372 38.70 -22.01 10.80
C ASP A 372 39.99 -21.50 11.45
N TYR A 373 40.10 -21.58 12.79
CA TYR A 373 41.32 -21.30 13.53
C TYR A 373 42.47 -22.24 13.16
N LEU A 374 42.22 -23.56 13.09
CA LEU A 374 43.23 -24.53 12.66
C LEU A 374 43.64 -24.28 11.20
N VAL A 375 42.69 -23.90 10.34
CA VAL A 375 42.98 -23.48 8.96
C VAL A 375 43.88 -22.25 8.91
N ALA A 376 43.60 -21.24 9.74
CA ALA A 376 44.45 -20.06 9.85
C ALA A 376 45.88 -20.40 10.31
N LYS A 377 46.06 -21.51 11.06
CA LYS A 377 47.37 -22.06 11.47
C LYS A 377 47.99 -23.03 10.47
N GLY A 378 47.43 -23.13 9.26
CA GLY A 378 48.01 -23.86 8.13
C GLY A 378 47.51 -25.30 7.96
N ILE A 379 46.55 -25.76 8.76
CA ILE A 379 45.96 -27.10 8.62
C ILE A 379 44.90 -27.09 7.52
N PRO A 380 44.92 -27.99 6.53
CA PRO A 380 43.86 -28.08 5.52
C PRO A 380 42.46 -28.29 6.14
N PHE A 381 41.43 -27.62 5.62
CA PHE A 381 40.08 -27.61 6.23
C PHE A 381 39.51 -29.00 6.53
N ARG A 382 39.71 -30.00 5.65
CA ARG A 382 39.20 -31.37 5.90
C ARG A 382 39.86 -32.04 7.11
N GLU A 383 41.13 -31.75 7.33
CA GLU A 383 41.88 -32.25 8.49
C GLU A 383 41.48 -31.49 9.75
N ALA A 384 41.39 -30.15 9.66
CA ALA A 384 40.87 -29.31 10.74
C ALA A 384 39.46 -29.77 11.17
N HIS A 385 38.54 -29.98 10.23
CA HIS A 385 37.19 -30.48 10.50
C HIS A 385 37.20 -31.86 11.19
N HIS A 386 38.11 -32.77 10.79
CA HIS A 386 38.25 -34.05 11.47
C HIS A 386 38.72 -33.90 12.93
N ILE A 387 39.76 -33.08 13.14
CA ILE A 387 40.30 -32.75 14.47
C ILE A 387 39.19 -32.17 15.36
N VAL A 388 38.45 -31.17 14.86
CA VAL A 388 37.32 -30.58 15.58
C VAL A 388 36.24 -31.59 15.86
N GLY A 389 35.91 -32.48 14.91
CA GLY A 389 34.92 -33.53 15.12
C GLY A 389 35.26 -34.44 16.30
N VAL A 390 36.52 -34.85 16.42
CA VAL A 390 36.97 -35.67 17.57
C VAL A 390 37.02 -34.85 18.86
N THR A 391 37.39 -33.57 18.79
CA THR A 391 37.40 -32.64 19.93
C THR A 391 35.98 -32.45 20.49
N VAL A 392 34.98 -32.25 19.62
CA VAL A 392 33.57 -32.13 20.01
C VAL A 392 33.06 -33.42 20.66
N VAL A 393 33.42 -34.59 20.13
CA VAL A 393 33.07 -35.87 20.77
C VAL A 393 33.64 -35.97 22.18
N ALA A 394 34.87 -35.52 22.40
CA ALA A 394 35.49 -35.50 23.72
C ALA A 394 34.81 -34.52 24.68
N ALA A 395 34.45 -33.32 24.20
CA ALA A 395 33.71 -32.33 24.97
C ALA A 395 32.32 -32.86 25.39
N ILE A 396 31.60 -33.52 24.47
CA ILE A 396 30.34 -34.21 24.75
C ILE A 396 30.50 -35.27 25.83
N ALA A 397 31.54 -36.10 25.72
CA ALA A 397 31.80 -37.15 26.71
C ALA A 397 32.10 -36.59 28.11
N LYS A 398 32.68 -35.38 28.20
CA LYS A 398 32.93 -34.67 29.45
C LYS A 398 31.75 -33.82 29.94
N GLY A 399 30.77 -33.55 29.08
CA GLY A 399 29.62 -32.70 29.39
C GLY A 399 29.98 -31.21 29.55
N CYS A 400 31.00 -30.74 28.82
CA CYS A 400 31.48 -29.36 28.85
C CYS A 400 31.41 -28.69 27.47
N ALA A 401 31.39 -27.35 27.41
CA ALA A 401 31.53 -26.58 26.18
C ALA A 401 32.95 -26.68 25.59
N LEU A 402 33.16 -26.24 24.35
CA LEU A 402 34.51 -26.27 23.75
C LEU A 402 35.46 -25.33 24.48
N GLU A 403 35.00 -24.12 24.80
CA GLU A 403 35.75 -23.10 25.53
C GLU A 403 36.07 -23.48 26.99
N GLU A 404 35.48 -24.56 27.52
CA GLU A 404 35.76 -25.07 28.87
C GLU A 404 36.88 -26.13 28.87
N LEU A 405 37.31 -26.63 27.71
CA LEU A 405 38.48 -27.50 27.61
C LEU A 405 39.75 -26.69 27.89
N THR A 406 40.64 -27.21 28.73
CA THR A 406 41.94 -26.59 29.00
C THR A 406 42.85 -26.66 27.77
N ILE A 407 43.82 -25.74 27.64
CA ILE A 407 44.80 -25.80 26.54
C ILE A 407 45.57 -27.11 26.51
N ALA A 408 45.86 -27.69 27.68
CA ALA A 408 46.50 -29.00 27.75
C ALA A 408 45.65 -30.07 27.07
N GLU A 409 44.33 -30.08 27.32
CA GLU A 409 43.39 -31.01 26.69
C GLU A 409 43.19 -30.72 25.20
N MET A 410 43.12 -29.44 24.80
CA MET A 410 43.01 -29.08 23.39
C MET A 410 44.25 -29.50 22.58
N LYS A 411 45.45 -29.35 23.17
CA LYS A 411 46.72 -29.77 22.56
C LYS A 411 46.82 -31.29 22.34
N GLU A 412 46.01 -32.10 23.02
CA GLU A 412 45.91 -33.54 22.72
C GLU A 412 45.33 -33.81 21.32
N PHE A 413 44.51 -32.90 20.79
CA PHE A 413 43.93 -33.02 19.45
C PHE A 413 44.77 -32.34 18.37
N SER A 414 45.44 -31.23 18.69
CA SER A 414 46.38 -30.57 17.77
C SER A 414 47.37 -29.67 18.50
N GLU A 415 48.67 -29.89 18.27
CA GLU A 415 49.75 -29.14 18.94
C GLU A 415 49.77 -27.64 18.59
N VAL A 416 49.12 -27.22 17.49
CA VAL A 416 49.10 -25.81 17.06
C VAL A 416 48.09 -24.95 17.83
N ILE A 417 47.23 -25.55 18.65
CA ILE A 417 46.26 -24.82 19.47
C ILE A 417 46.98 -24.13 20.63
N GLU A 418 46.75 -22.84 20.81
CA GLU A 418 47.33 -22.01 21.87
C GLU A 418 46.23 -21.22 22.59
N GLU A 419 46.58 -20.46 23.64
CA GLU A 419 45.65 -19.66 24.45
C GLU A 419 44.75 -18.70 23.63
N ASP A 420 45.19 -18.31 22.43
CA ASP A 420 44.43 -17.47 21.49
C ASP A 420 43.14 -18.13 20.95
N VAL A 421 42.96 -19.45 21.14
CA VAL A 421 41.75 -20.17 20.75
C VAL A 421 40.51 -19.72 21.52
N TYR A 422 40.65 -19.31 22.78
CA TYR A 422 39.50 -18.95 23.60
C TYR A 422 38.81 -17.67 23.11
N ASP A 423 39.60 -16.69 22.65
CA ASP A 423 39.08 -15.47 22.03
C ASP A 423 38.28 -15.80 20.76
N ILE A 424 38.77 -16.77 19.99
CA ILE A 424 38.17 -17.22 18.73
C ILE A 424 36.83 -17.95 18.97
N LEU A 425 36.70 -18.71 20.06
CA LEU A 425 35.51 -19.49 20.41
C LEU A 425 34.37 -18.65 21.00
N THR A 426 34.59 -17.37 21.29
CA THR A 426 33.56 -16.46 21.78
C THR A 426 32.45 -16.23 20.74
N ILE A 427 31.24 -15.92 21.19
CA ILE A 427 30.10 -15.59 20.33
C ILE A 427 30.39 -14.31 19.54
N GLU A 428 31.02 -13.35 20.19
CA GLU A 428 31.43 -12.07 19.61
C GLU A 428 32.34 -12.30 18.39
N SER A 429 33.38 -13.13 18.54
CA SER A 429 34.25 -13.56 17.44
C SER A 429 33.48 -14.27 16.31
N CYS A 430 32.53 -15.17 16.66
CA CYS A 430 31.70 -15.88 15.67
C CYS A 430 30.91 -14.90 14.78
N LEU A 431 30.40 -13.81 15.37
CA LEU A 431 29.63 -12.79 14.66
C LEU A 431 30.56 -11.90 13.84
N GLU A 432 31.62 -11.36 14.45
CA GLU A 432 32.55 -10.40 13.83
C GLU A 432 33.21 -10.95 12.55
N LYS A 433 33.62 -12.22 12.55
CA LYS A 433 34.30 -12.82 11.39
C LYS A 433 33.43 -12.92 10.14
N ARG A 434 32.10 -12.95 10.29
CA ARG A 434 31.15 -13.02 9.17
C ARG A 434 30.91 -11.63 8.58
N SER A 435 31.98 -11.01 8.13
CA SER A 435 32.04 -9.62 7.68
C SER A 435 31.87 -9.42 6.17
N ALA A 436 31.73 -10.50 5.41
CA ALA A 436 31.33 -10.43 4.00
C ALA A 436 29.91 -9.85 3.84
N LEU A 437 29.60 -9.28 2.68
CA LEU A 437 28.28 -8.73 2.39
C LEU A 437 27.18 -9.76 2.65
N GLY A 438 26.17 -9.37 3.42
CA GLY A 438 25.07 -10.27 3.83
C GLY A 438 25.44 -11.21 4.97
N GLY A 439 26.62 -11.05 5.58
CA GLY A 439 27.01 -11.71 6.81
C GLY A 439 26.39 -11.07 8.05
N VAL A 440 26.67 -11.65 9.22
CA VAL A 440 26.04 -11.28 10.50
C VAL A 440 26.93 -10.44 11.41
N SER A 441 28.12 -10.05 10.96
CA SER A 441 28.96 -9.12 11.73
C SER A 441 28.19 -7.83 12.04
N PRO A 442 28.47 -7.17 13.18
CA PRO A 442 27.78 -5.93 13.57
C PRO A 442 27.80 -4.88 12.45
N GLN A 443 28.92 -4.73 11.75
CA GLN A 443 29.06 -3.80 10.64
C GLN A 443 28.12 -4.14 9.46
N GLN A 444 27.98 -5.42 9.13
CA GLN A 444 27.13 -5.85 8.01
C GLN A 444 25.64 -5.77 8.35
N VAL A 445 25.26 -6.09 9.58
CA VAL A 445 23.88 -5.94 10.06
C VAL A 445 23.50 -4.45 10.08
N ALA A 446 24.34 -3.59 10.65
CA ALA A 446 24.12 -2.15 10.65
C ALA A 446 23.99 -1.57 9.23
N TYR A 447 24.85 -2.02 8.30
CA TYR A 447 24.74 -1.67 6.89
C TYR A 447 23.39 -2.10 6.29
N ALA A 448 22.97 -3.35 6.54
CA ALA A 448 21.71 -3.86 6.01
C ALA A 448 20.47 -3.14 6.57
N VAL A 449 20.48 -2.78 7.86
CA VAL A 449 19.44 -1.94 8.49
C VAL A 449 19.38 -0.57 7.79
N ASP A 450 20.50 0.13 7.66
CA ASP A 450 20.57 1.45 7.01
C ASP A 450 20.08 1.40 5.54
N GLN A 451 20.44 0.35 4.80
CA GLN A 451 19.95 0.18 3.43
C GLN A 451 18.44 -0.07 3.37
N ALA A 452 17.90 -0.87 4.29
CA ALA A 452 16.46 -1.12 4.38
C ALA A 452 15.68 0.16 4.75
N GLU A 453 16.15 0.92 5.75
CA GLU A 453 15.57 2.20 6.14
C GLU A 453 15.59 3.21 4.98
N LYS A 454 16.72 3.36 4.28
CA LYS A 454 16.84 4.24 3.11
C LYS A 454 15.85 3.86 2.02
N ARG A 455 15.75 2.58 1.68
CA ARG A 455 14.82 2.07 0.67
C ARG A 455 13.36 2.36 1.04
N LEU A 456 12.95 2.10 2.28
CA LEU A 456 11.59 2.37 2.75
C LEU A 456 11.31 3.88 2.78
N SER A 457 12.26 4.71 3.23
CA SER A 457 12.11 6.18 3.21
C SER A 457 11.97 6.77 1.80
N GLN A 458 12.53 6.11 0.78
CA GLN A 458 12.38 6.52 -0.62
C GLN A 458 11.01 6.14 -1.19
N ARG A 459 10.38 5.09 -0.65
CA ARG A 459 9.06 4.59 -1.05
C ARG A 459 7.93 5.19 -0.27
N ASP A 460 8.21 5.75 0.91
CA ASP A 460 7.22 6.37 1.76
C ASP A 460 6.55 7.56 1.04
N THR A 461 5.43 7.25 0.37
CA THR A 461 4.56 8.20 -0.32
C THR A 461 3.83 9.12 0.65
N SER A 462 3.81 8.78 1.96
CA SER A 462 3.21 9.62 3.00
C SER A 462 4.07 10.85 3.33
N ILE A 463 5.38 10.81 3.02
CA ILE A 463 6.24 12.00 3.07
C ILE A 463 6.03 12.81 1.79
N VAL A 464 4.92 13.54 1.76
CA VAL A 464 4.76 14.64 0.80
C VAL A 464 5.82 15.69 1.12
N LYS A 465 6.81 15.84 0.25
CA LYS A 465 7.81 16.91 0.36
C LYS A 465 7.19 18.20 -0.15
N VAL A 466 6.99 19.17 0.74
CA VAL A 466 6.53 20.51 0.36
C VAL A 466 7.69 21.47 0.31
N ARG A 467 7.81 22.19 -0.79
CA ARG A 467 8.86 23.20 -1.02
C ARG A 467 8.28 24.48 -1.63
N PRO A 468 9.00 25.62 -1.56
CA PRO A 468 8.67 26.79 -2.36
C PRO A 468 8.63 26.47 -3.86
N ALA A 469 7.67 27.08 -4.55
CA ALA A 469 7.56 26.98 -6.00
C ALA A 469 8.73 27.70 -6.71
N ARG A 470 9.09 27.19 -7.89
CA ARG A 470 10.15 27.70 -8.76
C ARG A 470 9.56 28.08 -10.11
N LEU A 471 10.25 28.91 -10.89
CA LEU A 471 9.80 29.26 -12.24
C LEU A 471 9.66 28.04 -13.17
N THR A 472 10.40 26.96 -12.90
CA THR A 472 10.28 25.69 -13.61
C THR A 472 8.97 24.95 -13.36
N ASP A 473 8.24 25.29 -12.29
CA ASP A 473 6.99 24.62 -11.91
C ASP A 473 5.75 25.25 -12.58
N ILE A 474 5.92 26.35 -13.32
CA ILE A 474 4.82 27.19 -13.83
C ILE A 474 3.82 26.41 -14.69
N GLU A 475 4.29 25.47 -15.51
CA GLU A 475 3.40 24.68 -16.37
C GLU A 475 2.50 23.75 -15.55
N ALA A 476 3.05 23.11 -14.52
CA ALA A 476 2.28 22.27 -13.61
C ALA A 476 1.28 23.09 -12.77
N LEU A 477 1.71 24.26 -12.28
CA LEU A 477 0.84 25.21 -11.57
C LEU A 477 -0.32 25.69 -12.45
N GLU A 478 -0.04 26.04 -13.71
CA GLU A 478 -1.06 26.48 -14.67
C GLU A 478 -2.09 25.38 -14.93
N GLY A 479 -1.63 24.13 -15.14
CA GLY A 479 -2.51 22.97 -15.31
C GLY A 479 -3.43 22.73 -14.11
N MET A 480 -2.86 22.66 -12.89
CA MET A 480 -3.63 22.42 -11.67
C MET A 480 -4.61 23.56 -11.36
N VAL A 481 -4.16 24.82 -11.44
CA VAL A 481 -5.01 25.96 -11.14
C VAL A 481 -6.15 26.07 -12.16
N ALA A 482 -5.88 25.83 -13.45
CA ALA A 482 -6.91 25.80 -14.48
C ALA A 482 -7.92 24.67 -14.26
N TYR A 483 -7.45 23.46 -13.93
CA TYR A 483 -8.30 22.31 -13.62
C TYR A 483 -9.28 22.61 -12.48
N TRP A 484 -8.75 23.05 -11.33
CA TRP A 484 -9.59 23.33 -10.16
C TRP A 484 -10.47 24.57 -10.33
N ALA A 485 -10.05 25.54 -11.15
CA ALA A 485 -10.90 26.65 -11.53
C ALA A 485 -12.07 26.23 -12.43
N ASN A 486 -11.84 25.31 -13.37
CA ASN A 486 -12.91 24.76 -14.23
C ASN A 486 -13.91 23.92 -13.42
N MET A 487 -13.45 23.23 -12.38
CA MET A 487 -14.33 22.55 -11.41
C MET A 487 -15.09 23.52 -10.50
N GLY A 488 -14.76 24.82 -10.56
CA GLY A 488 -15.35 25.87 -9.76
C GLY A 488 -14.78 25.98 -8.34
N GLU A 489 -13.84 25.12 -7.94
CA GLU A 489 -13.26 25.06 -6.59
C GLU A 489 -12.25 26.17 -6.31
N ASN A 490 -11.61 26.72 -7.35
CA ASN A 490 -10.64 27.81 -7.24
C ASN A 490 -11.00 28.97 -8.18
N LEU A 491 -10.47 30.17 -7.91
CA LEU A 491 -10.53 31.28 -8.87
C LEU A 491 -9.52 31.05 -10.01
N PRO A 492 -9.88 31.37 -11.27
CA PRO A 492 -8.96 31.32 -12.39
C PRO A 492 -7.80 32.30 -12.17
N ARG A 493 -6.58 31.90 -12.55
CA ARG A 493 -5.39 32.76 -12.52
C ARG A 493 -4.70 32.67 -13.89
N SER A 494 -4.29 33.82 -14.41
CA SER A 494 -3.53 33.85 -15.66
C SER A 494 -2.07 33.43 -15.43
N ARG A 495 -1.41 32.92 -16.48
CA ARG A 495 0.03 32.59 -16.43
C ARG A 495 0.89 33.76 -15.94
N ASN A 496 0.58 34.99 -16.33
CA ASN A 496 1.31 36.19 -15.89
C ASN A 496 1.17 36.43 -14.38
N GLU A 497 0.00 36.14 -13.79
CA GLU A 497 -0.21 36.24 -12.35
C GLU A 497 0.54 35.14 -11.60
N LEU A 498 0.53 33.91 -12.11
CA LEU A 498 1.30 32.80 -11.53
C LEU A 498 2.81 33.08 -11.54
N VAL A 499 3.34 33.65 -12.64
CA VAL A 499 4.76 34.04 -12.73
C VAL A 499 5.08 35.17 -11.75
N ARG A 500 4.23 36.19 -11.65
CA ARG A 500 4.42 37.32 -10.74
C ARG A 500 4.38 36.89 -9.27
N ASP A 501 3.46 35.99 -8.94
CA ASP A 501 3.17 35.58 -7.57
C ASP A 501 3.90 34.26 -7.20
N ILE A 502 4.81 33.75 -8.04
CA ILE A 502 5.47 32.44 -7.83
C ILE A 502 6.11 32.28 -6.44
N GLY A 503 6.65 33.37 -5.87
CA GLY A 503 7.26 33.37 -4.53
C GLY A 503 6.28 33.14 -3.37
N SER A 504 4.98 33.33 -3.59
CA SER A 504 3.93 33.03 -2.61
C SER A 504 3.47 31.58 -2.66
N PHE A 505 3.76 30.86 -3.74
CA PHE A 505 3.36 29.47 -3.92
C PHE A 505 4.31 28.48 -3.22
N ALA A 506 3.70 27.42 -2.70
CA ALA A 506 4.35 26.18 -2.32
C ALA A 506 3.81 25.05 -3.17
N VAL A 507 4.65 24.06 -3.45
CA VAL A 507 4.31 22.86 -4.21
C VAL A 507 4.62 21.61 -3.39
N ALA A 508 3.71 20.65 -3.44
CA ALA A 508 3.99 19.28 -3.06
C ALA A 508 4.75 18.60 -4.21
N GLU A 509 5.83 17.91 -3.88
CA GLU A 509 6.65 17.17 -4.82
C GLU A 509 6.65 15.68 -4.46
N HIS A 510 6.44 14.85 -5.48
CA HIS A 510 6.60 13.40 -5.38
C HIS A 510 7.50 12.92 -6.53
N HIS A 511 8.61 12.25 -6.20
CA HIS A 511 9.63 11.79 -7.17
C HIS A 511 10.08 12.85 -8.22
N GLY A 512 10.13 14.13 -7.86
CA GLY A 512 10.53 15.22 -8.77
C GLY A 512 9.38 15.85 -9.54
N GLU A 513 8.18 15.29 -9.47
CA GLU A 513 6.96 15.82 -10.10
C GLU A 513 6.15 16.65 -9.09
N VAL A 514 5.56 17.75 -9.57
CA VAL A 514 4.68 18.58 -8.77
C VAL A 514 3.30 17.93 -8.71
N THR A 515 2.86 17.53 -7.52
CA THR A 515 1.61 16.79 -7.30
C THR A 515 0.55 17.60 -6.54
N GLY A 516 0.88 18.83 -6.15
CA GLY A 516 -0.07 19.77 -5.56
C GLY A 516 0.53 21.16 -5.42
N CYS A 517 -0.32 22.18 -5.29
CA CYS A 517 0.08 23.55 -5.08
C CYS A 517 -0.89 24.31 -4.16
N ALA A 518 -0.38 25.34 -3.48
CA ALA A 518 -1.20 26.42 -2.92
C ALA A 518 -0.36 27.68 -2.75
N SER A 519 -1.01 28.83 -2.60
CA SER A 519 -0.37 30.12 -2.36
C SER A 519 -0.77 30.68 -1.00
N LEU A 520 0.19 31.23 -0.27
CA LEU A 520 -0.06 32.07 0.90
C LEU A 520 0.00 33.55 0.50
N TYR A 521 -1.15 34.19 0.37
CA TYR A 521 -1.25 35.60 -0.02
C TYR A 521 -1.41 36.51 1.20
N VAL A 522 -0.52 37.49 1.35
CA VAL A 522 -0.51 38.37 2.53
C VAL A 522 -1.20 39.70 2.20
N TYR A 523 -2.25 40.04 2.94
CA TYR A 523 -3.00 41.29 2.74
C TYR A 523 -2.42 42.47 3.53
N ASP A 524 -1.99 42.22 4.76
CA ASP A 524 -1.35 43.20 5.64
C ASP A 524 -0.46 42.53 6.68
N SER A 525 0.08 43.30 7.63
CA SER A 525 1.01 42.81 8.67
C SER A 525 0.43 41.76 9.62
N GLY A 526 -0.88 41.50 9.59
CA GLY A 526 -1.55 40.59 10.51
C GLY A 526 -2.41 39.51 9.85
N LEU A 527 -2.72 39.62 8.55
CA LEU A 527 -3.67 38.75 7.86
C LEU A 527 -3.11 38.18 6.55
N ALA A 528 -3.23 36.85 6.39
CA ALA A 528 -2.94 36.15 5.15
C ALA A 528 -4.05 35.16 4.77
N GLU A 529 -4.06 34.74 3.51
CA GLU A 529 -5.01 33.80 2.93
C GLU A 529 -4.28 32.62 2.28
N ILE A 530 -4.77 31.40 2.51
CA ILE A 530 -4.41 30.25 1.69
C ILE A 530 -5.36 30.22 0.49
N ARG A 531 -4.82 30.39 -0.71
CA ARG A 531 -5.58 30.42 -1.97
C ARG A 531 -5.01 29.45 -3.00
N SER A 532 -5.82 29.09 -4.00
CA SER A 532 -5.41 28.22 -5.12
C SER A 532 -4.86 26.87 -4.64
N LEU A 533 -5.44 26.32 -3.57
CA LEU A 533 -5.10 24.97 -3.11
C LEU A 533 -5.64 23.97 -4.13
N GLY A 534 -4.75 23.18 -4.71
CA GLY A 534 -5.08 22.17 -5.71
C GLY A 534 -4.13 20.99 -5.58
N VAL A 535 -4.67 19.78 -5.76
CA VAL A 535 -3.89 18.54 -5.84
C VAL A 535 -4.08 17.97 -7.25
N GLU A 536 -3.01 17.48 -7.86
CA GLU A 536 -3.04 16.88 -9.19
C GLU A 536 -4.02 15.69 -9.24
N ALA A 537 -4.68 15.48 -10.38
CA ALA A 537 -5.62 14.38 -10.53
C ALA A 537 -4.92 13.02 -10.36
N GLY A 538 -5.47 12.16 -9.50
CA GLY A 538 -4.86 10.88 -9.14
C GLY A 538 -3.99 10.92 -7.87
N TRP A 539 -3.71 12.11 -7.34
CA TRP A 539 -2.99 12.31 -6.07
C TRP A 539 -3.91 12.73 -4.90
N GLN A 540 -5.22 12.89 -5.12
CA GLN A 540 -6.15 13.26 -4.05
C GLN A 540 -6.23 12.19 -2.95
N GLY A 541 -6.35 12.64 -1.69
CA GLY A 541 -6.48 11.75 -0.53
C GLY A 541 -5.16 11.15 -0.02
N GLN A 542 -4.02 11.45 -0.64
CA GLN A 542 -2.71 10.89 -0.29
C GLN A 542 -1.84 11.82 0.56
N GLY A 543 -2.44 12.84 1.20
CA GLY A 543 -1.77 13.72 2.17
C GLY A 543 -1.16 15.02 1.60
N GLN A 544 -1.24 15.27 0.29
CA GLN A 544 -0.62 16.43 -0.37
C GLN A 544 -1.18 17.75 0.14
N GLY A 545 -2.52 17.85 0.17
CA GLY A 545 -3.21 19.03 0.69
C GLY A 545 -2.84 19.32 2.15
N THR A 546 -2.88 18.29 2.99
CA THR A 546 -2.49 18.36 4.42
C THR A 546 -1.08 18.92 4.59
N ALA A 547 -0.12 18.35 3.87
CA ALA A 547 1.28 18.77 3.96
C ALA A 547 1.46 20.22 3.48
N ILE A 548 0.78 20.62 2.41
CA ILE A 548 0.85 22.00 1.88
C ILE A 548 0.26 23.00 2.87
N VAL A 549 -0.93 22.72 3.43
CA VAL A 549 -1.58 23.60 4.41
C VAL A 549 -0.70 23.78 5.65
N GLN A 550 -0.15 22.69 6.18
CA GLN A 550 0.74 22.74 7.33
C GLN A 550 1.99 23.60 7.03
N HIS A 551 2.62 23.39 5.87
CA HIS A 551 3.78 24.18 5.44
C HIS A 551 3.45 25.68 5.32
N LEU A 552 2.30 26.04 4.77
CA LEU A 552 1.89 27.45 4.62
C LEU A 552 1.54 28.11 5.95
N VAL A 553 0.90 27.37 6.88
CA VAL A 553 0.63 27.86 8.24
C VAL A 553 1.95 28.11 8.99
N ASP A 554 2.93 27.20 8.87
CA ASP A 554 4.25 27.39 9.47
C ASP A 554 5.02 28.56 8.85
N LYS A 555 4.93 28.75 7.53
CA LYS A 555 5.46 29.93 6.84
C LYS A 555 4.81 31.22 7.36
N ALA A 556 3.49 31.24 7.55
CA ALA A 556 2.78 32.38 8.12
C ALA A 556 3.23 32.70 9.56
N ARG A 557 3.46 31.67 10.40
CA ARG A 557 4.04 31.83 11.75
C ARG A 557 5.43 32.46 11.70
N GLN A 558 6.29 31.99 10.79
CA GLN A 558 7.65 32.54 10.60
C GLN A 558 7.63 34.01 10.15
N MET A 559 6.59 34.41 9.42
CA MET A 559 6.37 35.81 8.99
C MET A 559 5.69 36.67 10.07
N ALA A 560 5.44 36.14 11.27
CA ALA A 560 4.70 36.80 12.35
C ALA A 560 3.27 37.24 11.96
N ILE A 561 2.64 36.54 11.01
CA ILE A 561 1.22 36.74 10.68
C ILE A 561 0.37 36.23 11.83
N LYS A 562 -0.64 37.00 12.21
CA LYS A 562 -1.49 36.69 13.37
C LYS A 562 -2.64 35.77 13.02
N LYS A 563 -3.20 35.93 11.82
CA LYS A 563 -4.37 35.19 11.37
C LYS A 563 -4.20 34.73 9.92
N VAL A 564 -4.54 33.48 9.67
CA VAL A 564 -4.64 32.93 8.31
C VAL A 564 -6.08 32.52 8.07
N PHE A 565 -6.67 32.89 6.93
CA PHE A 565 -8.01 32.47 6.56
C PHE A 565 -8.04 31.73 5.22
N VAL A 566 -9.15 31.07 4.95
CA VAL A 566 -9.44 30.42 3.68
C VAL A 566 -10.93 30.57 3.35
N LEU A 567 -11.23 30.72 2.05
CA LEU A 567 -12.56 30.56 1.49
C LEU A 567 -12.61 29.21 0.78
N THR A 568 -13.52 28.33 1.18
CA THR A 568 -13.55 26.94 0.69
C THR A 568 -14.96 26.38 0.64
N ARG A 569 -15.22 25.42 -0.26
CA ARG A 569 -16.42 24.58 -0.26
C ARG A 569 -16.24 23.24 0.46
N THR A 570 -15.02 22.95 0.91
CA THR A 570 -14.65 21.75 1.65
C THR A 570 -14.23 22.11 3.08
N PRO A 571 -15.14 22.69 3.91
CA PRO A 571 -14.79 23.19 5.24
C PRO A 571 -14.22 22.09 6.14
N GLU A 572 -14.72 20.86 6.02
CA GLU A 572 -14.28 19.70 6.81
C GLU A 572 -12.78 19.40 6.67
N PHE A 573 -12.19 19.64 5.50
CA PHE A 573 -10.77 19.44 5.28
C PHE A 573 -9.94 20.42 6.13
N PHE A 574 -10.27 21.71 6.12
CA PHE A 574 -9.54 22.73 6.86
C PHE A 574 -9.80 22.67 8.37
N MET A 575 -10.99 22.24 8.80
CA MET A 575 -11.30 22.04 10.23
C MET A 575 -10.42 20.98 10.89
N LYS A 576 -9.92 19.99 10.14
CA LYS A 576 -8.92 19.01 10.62
C LYS A 576 -7.54 19.63 10.87
N HIS A 577 -7.32 20.88 10.43
CA HIS A 577 -6.08 21.64 10.55
C HIS A 577 -6.24 22.89 11.45
N ASP A 578 -7.11 22.80 12.46
CA ASP A 578 -7.38 23.87 13.44
C ASP A 578 -8.03 25.15 12.87
N PHE A 579 -8.50 25.15 11.63
CA PHE A 579 -9.29 26.28 11.11
C PHE A 579 -10.71 26.23 11.67
N LEU A 580 -11.18 27.36 12.21
CA LEU A 580 -12.50 27.52 12.78
C LEU A 580 -13.40 28.33 11.85
N PRO A 581 -14.70 28.01 11.74
CA PRO A 581 -15.65 28.80 10.95
C PRO A 581 -15.65 30.27 11.38
N THR A 582 -15.64 31.19 10.40
CA THR A 582 -15.72 32.64 10.61
C THR A 582 -16.73 33.27 9.65
N SER A 583 -17.08 34.54 9.86
CA SER A 583 -18.02 35.24 8.98
C SER A 583 -17.26 35.99 7.88
N LYS A 584 -17.71 35.85 6.63
CA LYS A 584 -17.19 36.65 5.50
C LYS A 584 -17.28 38.16 5.73
N SER A 585 -18.27 38.62 6.51
CA SER A 585 -18.44 40.04 6.85
C SER A 585 -17.35 40.60 7.77
N LEU A 586 -16.52 39.73 8.36
CA LEU A 586 -15.39 40.11 9.21
C LEU A 586 -14.06 40.18 8.43
N LEU A 587 -14.06 39.80 7.14
CA LEU A 587 -12.89 39.87 6.28
C LEU A 587 -12.73 41.31 5.72
N PRO A 588 -11.50 41.84 5.57
CA PRO A 588 -11.28 43.20 5.04
C PRO A 588 -11.88 43.40 3.64
N GLU A 589 -12.31 44.62 3.31
CA GLU A 589 -12.88 44.95 1.98
C GLU A 589 -11.95 44.59 0.80
N LYS A 590 -10.63 44.55 1.02
CA LYS A 590 -9.66 44.13 0.00
C LYS A 590 -9.78 42.64 -0.39
N VAL A 591 -10.32 41.80 0.50
CA VAL A 591 -10.60 40.38 0.26
C VAL A 591 -11.81 40.24 -0.68
N LEU A 592 -12.79 41.13 -0.56
CA LEU A 592 -14.01 41.11 -1.38
C LEU A 592 -13.78 41.54 -2.84
N LYS A 593 -12.67 42.23 -3.14
CA LYS A 593 -12.32 42.62 -4.53
C LYS A 593 -11.89 41.44 -5.41
N ASP A 594 -11.31 40.39 -4.84
CA ASP A 594 -10.98 39.17 -5.61
C ASP A 594 -12.26 38.38 -5.95
N CYS A 595 -13.34 38.55 -5.17
CA CYS A 595 -14.65 37.95 -5.45
C CYS A 595 -15.39 38.59 -6.65
N ASP A 596 -14.99 39.78 -7.11
CA ASP A 596 -15.57 40.42 -8.30
C ASP A 596 -15.28 39.63 -9.59
N GLN A 597 -14.21 38.84 -9.60
CA GLN A 597 -13.85 37.94 -10.71
C GLN A 597 -14.48 36.55 -10.59
N CYS A 598 -15.25 36.28 -9.52
CA CYS A 598 -15.87 34.99 -9.31
C CYS A 598 -17.00 34.76 -10.32
N PRO A 599 -17.00 33.63 -11.07
CA PRO A 599 -18.07 33.29 -12.01
C PRO A 599 -19.46 33.21 -11.37
N ARG A 600 -19.55 32.98 -10.05
CA ARG A 600 -20.79 32.81 -9.29
C ARG A 600 -21.33 34.09 -8.65
N GLN A 601 -20.55 35.16 -8.55
CA GLN A 601 -20.94 36.47 -7.97
C GLN A 601 -21.79 36.33 -6.69
N HIS A 602 -23.07 36.73 -6.74
CA HIS A 602 -24.02 36.71 -5.60
C HIS A 602 -24.49 35.31 -5.17
N ALA A 603 -24.13 34.25 -5.90
CA ALA A 603 -24.45 32.85 -5.58
C ALA A 603 -23.26 32.09 -4.95
N CYS A 604 -22.29 32.81 -4.36
CA CYS A 604 -21.12 32.22 -3.72
C CYS A 604 -21.50 31.45 -2.44
N ASP A 605 -21.30 30.13 -2.50
CA ASP A 605 -21.57 29.12 -1.48
C ASP A 605 -20.33 28.74 -0.65
N GLU A 606 -19.18 29.36 -0.89
CA GLU A 606 -17.96 29.14 -0.09
C GLU A 606 -18.19 29.53 1.37
N VAL A 607 -17.53 28.83 2.29
CA VAL A 607 -17.51 29.14 3.72
C VAL A 607 -16.16 29.73 4.07
N ALA A 608 -16.15 30.70 4.99
CA ALA A 608 -14.90 31.27 5.50
C ALA A 608 -14.47 30.51 6.76
N LEU A 609 -13.21 30.13 6.82
CA LEU A 609 -12.58 29.61 8.04
C LEU A 609 -11.29 30.38 8.33
N GLU A 610 -10.93 30.48 9.59
CA GLU A 610 -9.70 31.15 10.05
C GLU A 610 -8.98 30.35 11.13
N VAL A 611 -7.65 30.49 11.18
CA VAL A 611 -6.81 30.00 12.27
C VAL A 611 -6.07 31.18 12.90
N ASN A 612 -6.12 31.28 14.23
CA ASN A 612 -5.41 32.28 15.01
C ASN A 612 -4.05 31.72 15.45
N LEU A 613 -2.97 32.32 14.95
CA LEU A 613 -1.61 31.84 15.17
C LEU A 613 -0.99 32.36 16.48
N VAL A 614 -1.65 33.29 17.18
CA VAL A 614 -1.15 33.92 18.41
C VAL A 614 -1.55 33.14 19.67
N GLU A 615 -2.70 32.46 19.67
CA GLU A 615 -3.27 31.81 20.87
C GLU A 615 -2.69 30.41 21.15
N GLN A 616 -2.04 29.76 20.18
CA GLN A 616 -1.45 28.42 20.36
C GLN A 616 -0.13 28.39 21.17
N ILE A 617 0.44 29.55 21.54
CA ILE A 617 1.65 29.60 22.39
C ILE A 617 1.32 29.30 23.85
N ILE A 618 0.08 29.53 24.31
CA ILE A 618 -0.28 29.41 25.73
C ILE A 618 -0.62 27.95 26.13
N ALA A 619 -1.03 27.10 25.18
CA ALA A 619 -1.46 25.74 25.49
C ALA A 619 -0.32 24.73 25.72
N LYS A 620 0.92 25.02 25.30
CA LYS A 620 2.07 24.10 25.47
C LYS A 620 2.95 24.37 26.70
N VAL A 621 2.66 25.40 27.50
CA VAL A 621 3.48 25.78 28.67
C VAL A 621 2.86 25.32 30.02
N ASN A 622 1.63 24.79 30.02
CA ASN A 622 0.95 24.34 31.25
C ASN A 622 0.79 22.81 31.35
N VAL A 623 1.78 22.05 30.89
CA VAL A 623 2.04 20.69 31.39
C VAL A 623 3.56 20.50 31.45
N ALA A 624 4.16 20.92 32.55
CA ALA A 624 5.51 20.58 32.96
C ALA A 624 5.47 20.17 34.44
#